data_AF-A0A1H2LIR1-F1
#
_entry.id   AF-A0A1H2LIR1-F1
#
_cell.length_a   1.000
_cell.length_b   1.000
_cell.length_c   1.000
_cell.angle_alpha   90.00
_cell.angle_beta   90.00
_cell.angle_gamma   90.00
#
_symmetry.space_group_name_H-M   'P 1'
#
loop_
_entity.id
_entity.type
_entity.pdbx_description
1 polymer ?
#
loop_
_entity_poly.entity_id
_entity_poly.type
_entity_poly.pdbx_seq_one_letter_code
_entity_poly.pdbx_strand_id
1 'polypeptide(L)'
;MSSSFGSSSLGEKPDSGSIGQTSPDDTGTVTVARESPPIVWLARLGAVFVAIQAYVYIRWIFSDSFSPIPTGPDEVPTHTLVIIRASEVICIVGVIASIIWLVHRTRKDGKFPTLGVFMMGWLLTCWQDVGVNAVVPVFSYNSAFLNMGTWGEFVPGWVAKGPETPAPILYELADYMLFLPLAVVGIDKLVKSARARWPRLNKAGIIVALLLIFLILDTASEQFLQRQGLWSYLRVNDTWSIFTGTLNQFPLYEGVFFGSVVMVASMCFYLFRRNGDQLITDAGIERLKITRGVAVVRILAFSAVMNVILAVFFLGFNLVNMHADVAPTDVPSYLHQNMCGLAENPPCPHLK
;
A
#
# COMPACT_ATOMS: atom_id res chain seq x y z
N MET A 1 -74.71 27.38 -16.79
CA MET A 1 -75.27 27.94 -18.04
C MET A 1 -74.25 27.65 -19.11
N SER A 2 -74.39 26.54 -19.86
CA SER A 2 -75.09 26.49 -21.17
C SER A 2 -74.23 27.18 -22.24
N SER A 3 -73.92 26.67 -23.44
CA SER A 3 -74.39 25.58 -24.30
C SER A 3 -73.64 25.79 -25.64
N SER A 4 -72.87 24.84 -26.18
CA SER A 4 -73.15 23.98 -27.36
C SER A 4 -73.47 24.62 -28.73
N PHE A 5 -72.98 23.92 -29.78
CA PHE A 5 -73.36 23.90 -31.23
C PHE A 5 -72.76 24.99 -32.14
N GLY A 6 -72.29 24.72 -33.37
CA GLY A 6 -72.23 23.51 -34.20
C GLY A 6 -72.23 23.85 -35.72
N SER A 7 -71.78 22.90 -36.57
CA SER A 7 -72.02 22.76 -38.05
C SER A 7 -71.12 23.60 -39.00
N SER A 8 -70.59 23.15 -40.16
CA SER A 8 -70.92 22.07 -41.13
C SER A 8 -69.66 21.68 -41.98
N SER A 9 -69.35 20.39 -42.28
CA SER A 9 -69.68 19.61 -43.53
C SER A 9 -69.01 20.16 -44.82
N LEU A 10 -68.40 19.44 -45.79
CA LEU A 10 -68.41 18.03 -46.26
C LEU A 10 -67.32 17.85 -47.37
N GLY A 11 -66.89 16.61 -47.63
CA GLY A 11 -66.15 16.16 -48.84
C GLY A 11 -64.72 15.69 -48.54
N GLU A 12 -64.19 14.51 -48.89
CA GLU A 12 -64.61 13.38 -49.75
C GLU A 12 -63.64 12.21 -49.45
N LYS A 13 -64.06 10.96 -49.65
CA LYS A 13 -63.28 9.69 -49.55
C LYS A 13 -63.82 8.76 -50.65
N PRO A 14 -63.17 7.63 -51.03
CA PRO A 14 -61.78 7.16 -50.90
C PRO A 14 -61.19 6.67 -52.26
N ASP A 15 -59.94 6.17 -52.29
CA ASP A 15 -59.64 4.86 -52.91
C ASP A 15 -58.24 4.32 -52.60
N SER A 16 -58.18 2.99 -52.65
CA SER A 16 -57.17 2.07 -52.13
C SER A 16 -56.22 1.54 -53.22
N GLY A 17 -55.00 1.16 -52.80
CA GLY A 17 -54.05 0.36 -53.59
C GLY A 17 -52.66 0.41 -52.94
N SER A 18 -52.32 -0.50 -52.03
CA SER A 18 -51.70 -1.81 -52.26
C SER A 18 -50.16 -1.80 -52.16
N ILE A 19 -49.70 -2.36 -51.03
CA ILE A 19 -48.58 -3.31 -50.89
C ILE A 19 -47.19 -2.86 -51.38
N GLY A 20 -46.36 -2.47 -50.41
CA GLY A 20 -44.90 -2.53 -50.50
C GLY A 20 -44.34 -2.90 -49.13
N GLN A 21 -44.16 -4.21 -48.90
CA GLN A 21 -43.37 -4.74 -47.79
C GLN A 21 -41.94 -4.25 -47.94
N THR A 22 -41.48 -3.37 -47.05
CA THR A 22 -40.05 -3.13 -46.84
C THR A 22 -39.58 -4.08 -45.76
N SER A 23 -38.72 -5.03 -46.15
CA SER A 23 -38.08 -6.03 -45.29
C SER A 23 -37.47 -5.41 -44.02
N PRO A 24 -37.58 -6.08 -42.86
CA PRO A 24 -36.82 -5.73 -41.67
C PRO A 24 -35.51 -6.51 -41.68
N ASP A 25 -34.49 -6.01 -42.37
CA ASP A 25 -33.14 -6.56 -42.25
C ASP A 25 -32.13 -5.51 -42.72
N ASP A 26 -31.73 -4.61 -41.82
CA ASP A 26 -30.33 -4.24 -41.59
C ASP A 26 -30.22 -3.26 -40.40
N THR A 27 -30.74 -3.64 -39.23
CA THR A 27 -30.22 -3.03 -37.99
C THR A 27 -28.86 -3.66 -37.75
N GLY A 28 -27.85 -3.07 -38.38
CA GLY A 28 -26.45 -3.31 -38.06
C GLY A 28 -26.32 -3.32 -36.55
N THR A 29 -26.04 -4.50 -36.00
CA THR A 29 -25.66 -4.66 -34.61
C THR A 29 -24.36 -3.89 -34.45
N VAL A 30 -24.47 -2.62 -34.06
CA VAL A 30 -23.36 -1.91 -33.44
C VAL A 30 -23.10 -2.73 -32.18
N THR A 31 -22.15 -3.66 -32.27
CA THR A 31 -21.54 -4.30 -31.13
C THR A 31 -20.89 -3.18 -30.34
N VAL A 32 -21.65 -2.56 -29.45
CA VAL A 32 -21.11 -1.69 -28.41
C VAL A 32 -20.10 -2.58 -27.70
N ALA A 33 -18.81 -2.32 -27.95
CA ALA A 33 -17.73 -3.08 -27.35
C ALA A 33 -18.01 -3.10 -25.85
N ARG A 34 -18.25 -4.29 -25.30
CA ARG A 34 -18.72 -4.43 -23.93
C ARG A 34 -17.59 -3.97 -23.02
N GLU A 35 -17.66 -2.72 -22.58
CA GLU A 35 -16.58 -2.10 -21.80
C GLU A 35 -16.26 -2.99 -20.60
N SER A 36 -14.98 -3.30 -20.45
CA SER A 36 -14.51 -4.10 -19.33
C SER A 36 -14.82 -3.36 -18.02
N PRO A 37 -15.35 -4.05 -16.99
CA PRO A 37 -15.70 -3.39 -15.74
C PRO A 37 -14.45 -2.76 -15.08
N PRO A 38 -14.60 -1.68 -14.29
CA PRO A 38 -13.46 -0.96 -13.69
C PRO A 38 -12.46 -1.85 -12.94
N ILE A 39 -12.96 -2.84 -12.19
CA ILE A 39 -12.12 -3.82 -11.49
C ILE A 39 -11.15 -4.58 -12.41
N VAL A 40 -11.52 -4.83 -13.68
CA VAL A 40 -10.65 -5.54 -14.64
C VAL A 40 -9.49 -4.66 -15.09
N TRP A 41 -9.73 -3.37 -15.29
CA TRP A 41 -8.65 -2.42 -15.60
C TRP A 41 -7.67 -2.29 -14.43
N LEU A 42 -8.19 -2.17 -13.21
CA LEU A 42 -7.36 -2.18 -12.01
C LEU A 42 -6.59 -3.50 -11.88
N ALA A 43 -7.23 -4.65 -12.09
CA ALA A 43 -6.55 -5.94 -12.00
C ALA A 43 -5.45 -6.12 -13.06
N ARG A 44 -5.64 -5.58 -14.27
CA ARG A 44 -4.58 -5.55 -15.30
C ARG A 44 -3.40 -4.69 -14.86
N LEU A 45 -3.65 -3.51 -14.32
CA LEU A 45 -2.59 -2.66 -13.76
C LEU A 45 -1.88 -3.35 -12.58
N GLY A 46 -2.63 -4.01 -11.70
CA GLY A 46 -2.07 -4.81 -10.61
C GLY A 46 -1.18 -5.94 -11.12
N ALA A 47 -1.58 -6.63 -12.19
CA ALA A 47 -0.75 -7.66 -12.83
C ALA A 47 0.57 -7.09 -13.37
N VAL A 48 0.58 -5.85 -13.88
CA VAL A 48 1.81 -5.17 -14.29
C VAL A 48 2.72 -4.91 -13.08
N PHE A 49 2.19 -4.41 -11.97
CA PHE A 49 2.98 -4.23 -10.74
C PHE A 49 3.52 -5.54 -10.19
N VAL A 50 2.72 -6.62 -10.21
CA VAL A 50 3.18 -7.95 -9.81
C VAL A 50 4.31 -8.45 -10.72
N ALA A 51 4.26 -8.18 -12.02
CA ALA A 51 5.35 -8.52 -12.94
C ALA A 51 6.63 -7.74 -12.60
N ILE A 52 6.52 -6.45 -12.24
CA ILE A 52 7.65 -5.63 -11.78
C ILE A 52 8.21 -6.19 -10.47
N GLN A 53 7.37 -6.46 -9.48
CA GLN A 53 7.78 -7.06 -8.22
C GLN A 53 8.50 -8.40 -8.42
N ALA A 54 7.94 -9.27 -9.26
CA ALA A 54 8.56 -10.55 -9.59
C ALA A 54 9.91 -10.36 -10.28
N TYR A 55 10.01 -9.43 -11.24
CA TYR A 55 11.29 -9.08 -11.88
C TYR A 55 12.34 -8.63 -10.85
N VAL A 56 11.98 -7.70 -9.96
CA VAL A 56 12.89 -7.16 -8.92
C VAL A 56 13.40 -8.29 -8.01
N TYR A 57 12.49 -9.10 -7.45
CA TYR A 57 12.89 -10.17 -6.54
C TYR A 57 13.64 -11.31 -7.23
N ILE A 58 13.24 -11.72 -8.42
CA ILE A 58 13.97 -12.76 -9.18
C ILE A 58 15.39 -12.27 -9.48
N ARG A 59 15.53 -11.02 -9.93
CA ARG A 59 16.86 -10.43 -10.21
C ARG A 59 17.72 -10.37 -8.95
N TRP A 60 17.16 -9.99 -7.82
CA TRP A 60 17.85 -9.98 -6.54
C TRP A 60 18.28 -11.37 -6.11
N ILE A 61 17.38 -12.34 -6.05
CA ILE A 61 17.66 -13.71 -5.57
C ILE A 61 18.75 -14.41 -6.40
N PHE A 62 18.81 -14.14 -7.70
CA PHE A 62 19.82 -14.72 -8.60
C PHE A 62 21.06 -13.82 -8.80
N SER A 63 21.23 -12.77 -8.01
CA SER A 63 22.41 -11.90 -8.02
C SER A 63 23.41 -12.26 -6.92
N ASP A 64 24.63 -11.74 -7.04
CA ASP A 64 25.64 -11.82 -5.98
C ASP A 64 25.27 -11.01 -4.73
N SER A 65 24.32 -10.07 -4.87
CA SER A 65 23.80 -9.23 -3.77
C SER A 65 22.82 -9.96 -2.85
N PHE A 66 22.41 -11.20 -3.19
CA PHE A 66 21.63 -12.06 -2.29
C PHE A 66 22.53 -12.68 -1.21
N SER A 67 23.05 -11.85 -0.32
CA SER A 67 23.90 -12.27 0.78
C SER A 67 23.65 -11.41 2.03
N PRO A 68 23.79 -11.95 3.25
CA PRO A 68 23.60 -11.18 4.46
C PRO A 68 24.56 -9.99 4.55
N ILE A 69 24.05 -8.81 4.92
CA ILE A 69 24.88 -7.64 5.15
C ILE A 69 25.58 -7.77 6.50
N PRO A 70 26.93 -7.69 6.56
CA PRO A 70 27.66 -7.79 7.81
C PRO A 70 27.36 -6.64 8.78
N THR A 71 27.35 -6.94 10.08
CA THR A 71 27.16 -5.98 11.16
C THR A 71 28.31 -4.98 11.34
N GLY A 72 29.51 -5.33 10.86
CA GLY A 72 30.70 -4.52 11.03
C GLY A 72 31.33 -4.65 12.43
N PRO A 73 32.26 -3.75 12.78
CA PRO A 73 33.07 -3.84 14.00
C PRO A 73 32.33 -3.48 15.30
N ASP A 74 31.26 -2.69 15.24
CA ASP A 74 30.54 -2.27 16.45
C ASP A 74 29.63 -3.39 16.98
N GLU A 75 29.73 -3.67 18.27
CA GLU A 75 28.88 -4.66 18.93
C GLU A 75 27.43 -4.15 19.04
N VAL A 76 26.48 -4.97 18.59
CA VAL A 76 25.05 -4.69 18.78
C VAL A 76 24.72 -4.90 20.26
N PRO A 77 24.13 -3.91 20.95
CA PRO A 77 23.76 -4.06 22.36
C PRO A 77 22.89 -5.30 22.61
N THR A 78 23.20 -6.08 23.66
CA THR A 78 22.50 -7.34 23.97
C THR A 78 20.99 -7.18 24.06
N HIS A 79 20.53 -6.08 24.67
CA HIS A 79 19.11 -5.74 24.77
C HIS A 79 18.45 -5.61 23.38
N THR A 80 19.08 -4.87 22.47
CA THR A 80 18.60 -4.68 21.09
C THR A 80 18.55 -6.01 20.35
N LEU A 81 19.59 -6.84 20.48
CA LEU A 81 19.62 -8.17 19.88
C LEU A 81 18.47 -9.06 20.38
N VAL A 82 18.21 -9.06 21.69
CA VAL A 82 17.09 -9.81 22.28
C VAL A 82 15.75 -9.34 21.71
N ILE A 83 15.53 -8.04 21.58
CA ILE A 83 14.29 -7.50 21.00
C ILE A 83 14.16 -7.88 19.53
N ILE A 84 15.25 -7.81 18.75
CA ILE A 84 15.26 -8.23 17.34
C ILE A 84 14.84 -9.71 17.23
N ARG A 85 15.49 -10.61 17.99
CA ARG A 85 15.16 -12.04 17.95
C ARG A 85 13.74 -12.34 18.44
N ALA A 86 13.29 -11.67 19.50
CA ALA A 86 11.91 -11.80 19.96
C ALA A 86 10.91 -11.33 18.90
N SER A 87 11.21 -10.23 18.22
CA SER A 87 10.39 -9.68 17.14
C SER A 87 10.32 -10.64 15.95
N GLU A 88 11.44 -11.23 15.53
CA GLU A 88 11.47 -12.25 14.46
C GLU A 88 10.62 -13.47 14.79
N VAL A 89 10.66 -13.94 16.05
CA VAL A 89 9.82 -15.05 16.53
C VAL A 89 8.34 -14.67 16.49
N ILE A 90 7.97 -13.46 16.93
CA ILE A 90 6.59 -12.97 16.84
C ILE A 90 6.14 -12.86 15.38
N CYS A 91 7.01 -12.34 14.51
CA CYS A 91 6.75 -12.18 13.09
C CYS A 91 6.45 -13.53 12.42
N ILE A 92 7.34 -14.53 12.58
CA ILE A 92 7.14 -15.83 11.94
C ILE A 92 5.90 -16.58 12.48
N VAL A 93 5.68 -16.56 13.80
CA VAL A 93 4.52 -17.20 14.43
C VAL A 93 3.23 -16.51 13.97
N GLY A 94 3.22 -15.19 13.94
CA GLY A 94 2.07 -14.41 13.52
C GLY A 94 1.75 -14.58 12.03
N VAL A 95 2.75 -14.61 11.15
CA VAL A 95 2.56 -14.91 9.72
C VAL A 95 1.94 -16.30 9.53
N ILE A 96 2.48 -17.32 10.22
CA ILE A 96 1.94 -18.68 10.15
C ILE A 96 0.49 -18.71 10.65
N ALA A 97 0.19 -18.06 11.78
CA ALA A 97 -1.15 -17.97 12.33
C ALA A 97 -2.12 -17.28 11.37
N SER A 98 -1.70 -16.18 10.74
CA SER A 98 -2.47 -15.45 9.73
C SER A 98 -2.76 -16.31 8.48
N ILE A 99 -1.79 -17.09 8.00
CA ILE A 99 -1.98 -18.01 6.88
C ILE A 99 -2.98 -19.12 7.27
N ILE A 100 -2.80 -19.76 8.43
CA ILE A 100 -3.72 -20.80 8.92
C ILE A 100 -5.13 -20.25 9.05
N TRP A 101 -5.29 -19.06 9.63
CA TRP A 101 -6.57 -18.38 9.77
C TRP A 101 -7.20 -18.10 8.41
N LEU A 102 -6.42 -17.59 7.45
CA LEU A 102 -6.89 -17.26 6.10
C LEU A 102 -7.38 -18.52 5.36
N VAL A 103 -6.63 -19.61 5.42
CA VAL A 103 -7.01 -20.90 4.82
C VAL A 103 -8.27 -21.45 5.48
N HIS A 104 -8.32 -21.47 6.82
CA HIS A 104 -9.48 -21.94 7.57
C HIS A 104 -10.74 -21.13 7.23
N ARG A 105 -10.63 -19.80 7.24
CA ARG A 105 -11.74 -18.89 6.94
C ARG A 105 -12.24 -19.04 5.51
N THR A 106 -11.31 -19.18 4.56
CA THR A 106 -11.65 -19.40 3.14
C THR A 106 -12.40 -20.71 2.94
N ARG A 107 -11.98 -21.78 3.62
CA ARG A 107 -12.68 -23.09 3.57
C ARG A 107 -14.06 -23.04 4.23
N LYS A 108 -14.18 -22.36 5.37
CA LYS A 108 -15.43 -22.23 6.13
C LYS A 108 -16.48 -21.40 5.39
N ASP A 109 -16.09 -20.25 4.85
CA ASP A 109 -17.03 -19.31 4.23
C ASP A 109 -17.24 -19.59 2.73
N GLY A 110 -16.46 -20.50 2.13
CA GLY A 110 -16.49 -20.81 0.69
C GLY A 110 -16.03 -19.66 -0.22
N LYS A 111 -15.52 -18.57 0.38
CA LYS A 111 -15.04 -17.36 -0.30
C LYS A 111 -13.80 -16.82 0.40
N PHE A 112 -12.92 -16.18 -0.36
CA PHE A 112 -11.74 -15.54 0.19
C PHE A 112 -12.13 -14.27 0.98
N PRO A 113 -11.71 -14.13 2.25
CA PRO A 113 -12.14 -13.03 3.09
C PRO A 113 -11.57 -11.70 2.61
N THR A 114 -12.31 -10.61 2.82
CA THR A 114 -11.91 -9.25 2.43
C THR A 114 -10.65 -8.79 3.13
N LEU A 115 -10.45 -9.18 4.40
CA LEU A 115 -9.20 -8.93 5.09
C LEU A 115 -8.02 -9.63 4.40
N GLY A 116 -8.23 -10.83 3.86
CA GLY A 116 -7.23 -11.53 3.06
C GLY A 116 -6.89 -10.78 1.76
N VAL A 117 -7.88 -10.15 1.11
CA VAL A 117 -7.63 -9.29 -0.07
C VAL A 117 -6.76 -8.11 0.32
N PHE A 118 -7.04 -7.50 1.47
CA PHE A 118 -6.28 -6.38 2.00
C PHE A 118 -4.83 -6.78 2.32
N MET A 119 -4.62 -7.88 3.05
CA MET A 119 -3.31 -8.41 3.40
C MET A 119 -2.46 -8.71 2.15
N MET A 120 -3.03 -9.46 1.20
CA MET A 120 -2.31 -9.84 -0.02
C MET A 120 -2.05 -8.65 -0.93
N GLY A 121 -2.99 -7.70 -1.02
CA GLY A 121 -2.78 -6.54 -1.87
C GLY A 121 -1.68 -5.60 -1.38
N TRP A 122 -1.52 -5.46 -0.06
CA TRP A 122 -0.39 -4.76 0.56
C TRP A 122 0.92 -5.56 0.51
N LEU A 123 0.87 -6.89 0.68
CA LEU A 123 2.06 -7.71 0.48
C LEU A 123 2.64 -7.55 -0.95
N LEU A 124 1.78 -7.30 -1.94
CA LEU A 124 2.16 -7.01 -3.32
C LEU A 124 2.66 -5.57 -3.55
N THR A 125 2.86 -4.78 -2.50
CA THR A 125 3.53 -3.47 -2.57
C THR A 125 4.89 -3.47 -1.90
N CYS A 126 5.21 -4.50 -1.11
CA CYS A 126 6.45 -4.63 -0.31
C CYS A 126 7.74 -4.32 -1.08
N TRP A 127 7.79 -4.62 -2.38
CA TRP A 127 8.97 -4.31 -3.20
C TRP A 127 9.31 -2.81 -3.27
N GLN A 128 8.35 -1.93 -2.96
CA GLN A 128 8.56 -0.48 -2.94
C GLN A 128 9.17 0.01 -1.62
N ASP A 129 9.24 -0.79 -0.56
CA ASP A 129 9.61 -0.32 0.79
C ASP A 129 11.03 0.25 0.85
N VAL A 130 11.94 -0.33 0.06
CA VAL A 130 13.30 0.18 -0.17
C VAL A 130 13.33 1.57 -0.81
N GLY A 131 12.20 2.03 -1.37
CA GLY A 131 12.03 3.33 -2.00
C GLY A 131 12.30 4.50 -1.06
N VAL A 132 12.25 4.30 0.26
CA VAL A 132 12.69 5.28 1.28
C VAL A 132 14.12 5.79 1.02
N ASN A 133 14.97 4.91 0.46
CA ASN A 133 16.37 5.19 0.15
C ASN A 133 16.62 5.34 -1.35
N ALA A 134 15.62 5.54 -2.22
CA ALA A 134 15.84 5.43 -3.67
C ALA A 134 16.93 6.36 -4.23
N VAL A 135 17.05 7.57 -3.68
CA VAL A 135 17.99 8.61 -4.16
C VAL A 135 19.16 8.81 -3.21
N VAL A 136 18.89 8.89 -1.92
CA VAL A 136 19.88 9.11 -0.86
C VAL A 136 19.63 8.15 0.30
N PRO A 137 20.65 7.71 1.05
CA PRO A 137 20.45 6.92 2.26
C PRO A 137 19.81 7.79 3.34
N VAL A 138 18.57 7.47 3.69
CA VAL A 138 17.73 8.21 4.65
C VAL A 138 17.41 7.35 5.86
N PHE A 139 17.25 6.05 5.65
CA PHE A 139 16.75 5.12 6.66
C PHE A 139 17.60 3.86 6.68
N SER A 140 17.77 3.25 7.85
CA SER A 140 18.35 1.93 7.96
C SER A 140 17.74 1.07 9.04
N TYR A 141 17.53 -0.19 8.69
CA TYR A 141 17.35 -1.27 9.64
C TYR A 141 18.67 -1.68 10.27
N ASN A 142 18.59 -2.26 11.47
CA ASN A 142 19.72 -2.91 12.12
C ASN A 142 20.09 -4.19 11.36
N SER A 143 21.37 -4.34 10.99
CA SER A 143 21.85 -5.52 10.26
C SER A 143 21.78 -6.83 11.04
N ALA A 144 21.53 -6.78 12.36
CA ALA A 144 21.29 -7.98 13.16
C ALA A 144 20.00 -8.72 12.81
N PHE A 145 19.04 -8.06 12.14
CA PHE A 145 17.87 -8.74 11.58
C PHE A 145 18.27 -9.80 10.56
N LEU A 146 17.48 -10.86 10.46
CA LEU A 146 17.58 -11.86 9.41
C LEU A 146 17.33 -11.19 8.05
N ASN A 147 18.40 -11.05 7.27
CA ASN A 147 18.40 -10.37 5.98
C ASN A 147 19.24 -11.14 4.96
N MET A 148 19.00 -10.88 3.68
CA MET A 148 19.79 -11.40 2.54
C MET A 148 20.18 -10.24 1.61
N GLY A 149 20.60 -9.12 2.20
CA GLY A 149 20.85 -7.91 1.45
C GLY A 149 19.58 -7.10 1.27
N THR A 150 19.48 -6.42 0.13
CA THR A 150 18.31 -5.66 -0.28
C THR A 150 18.12 -5.77 -1.78
N TRP A 151 16.90 -5.58 -2.26
CA TRP A 151 16.57 -5.59 -3.68
C TRP A 151 16.57 -4.20 -4.33
N GLY A 152 16.92 -3.15 -3.57
CA GLY A 152 16.84 -1.75 -4.01
C GLY A 152 17.48 -1.50 -5.38
N GLU A 153 18.69 -2.00 -5.62
CA GLU A 153 19.41 -1.80 -6.89
C GLU A 153 18.73 -2.38 -8.13
N PHE A 154 17.78 -3.31 -7.95
CA PHE A 154 17.03 -3.91 -9.05
C PHE A 154 15.73 -3.17 -9.36
N VAL A 155 15.36 -2.20 -8.53
CA VAL A 155 14.18 -1.35 -8.75
C VAL A 155 14.45 -0.38 -9.91
N PRO A 156 13.55 -0.30 -10.91
CA PRO A 156 13.71 0.65 -12.01
C PRO A 156 13.80 2.10 -11.50
N GLY A 157 14.82 2.83 -11.95
CA GLY A 157 15.07 4.22 -11.52
C GLY A 157 15.90 4.38 -10.26
N TRP A 158 16.45 3.29 -9.70
CA TRP A 158 17.33 3.34 -8.54
C TRP A 158 18.62 4.11 -8.81
N VAL A 159 19.02 4.97 -7.87
CA VAL A 159 20.29 5.69 -7.92
C VAL A 159 21.34 4.87 -7.15
N ALA A 160 22.36 4.42 -7.87
CA ALA A 160 23.46 3.67 -7.29
C ALA A 160 24.28 4.55 -6.33
N LYS A 161 24.41 4.10 -5.08
CA LYS A 161 25.07 4.84 -3.99
C LYS A 161 25.95 3.97 -3.08
N GLY A 162 26.22 2.75 -3.51
CA GLY A 162 27.08 1.80 -2.80
C GLY A 162 26.27 0.78 -1.99
N PRO A 163 26.83 0.27 -0.87
CA PRO A 163 26.11 -0.56 0.10
C PRO A 163 24.82 0.09 0.58
N GLU A 164 23.87 -0.70 1.08
CA GLU A 164 22.52 -0.26 1.43
C GLU A 164 22.02 -0.90 2.73
N THR A 165 20.90 -0.37 3.25
CA THR A 165 20.20 -0.97 4.39
C THR A 165 19.81 -2.43 4.11
N PRO A 166 20.00 -3.33 5.07
CA PRO A 166 19.50 -4.70 4.98
C PRO A 166 17.97 -4.72 5.03
N ALA A 167 17.34 -5.56 4.21
CA ALA A 167 15.89 -5.78 4.24
C ALA A 167 15.54 -6.86 5.29
N PRO A 168 14.78 -6.54 6.37
CA PRO A 168 14.42 -7.48 7.41
C PRO A 168 13.25 -8.37 6.97
N ILE A 169 13.56 -9.45 6.24
CA ILE A 169 12.60 -10.29 5.49
C ILE A 169 11.40 -10.74 6.34
N LEU A 170 11.65 -11.19 7.58
CA LEU A 170 10.56 -11.66 8.46
C LEU A 170 9.67 -10.51 8.95
N TYR A 171 10.28 -9.35 9.21
CA TYR A 171 9.57 -8.18 9.70
C TYR A 171 8.70 -7.59 8.59
N GLU A 172 9.23 -7.41 7.39
CA GLU A 172 8.49 -6.93 6.21
C GLU A 172 7.31 -7.84 5.87
N LEU A 173 7.52 -9.16 5.89
CA LEU A 173 6.43 -10.12 5.68
C LEU A 173 5.36 -10.01 6.77
N ALA A 174 5.76 -9.88 8.03
CA ALA A 174 4.84 -9.77 9.15
C ALA A 174 4.12 -8.42 9.22
N ASP A 175 4.73 -7.34 8.71
CA ASP A 175 4.06 -6.05 8.64
C ASP A 175 2.74 -6.16 7.87
N TYR A 176 2.78 -6.76 6.68
CA TYR A 176 1.60 -6.93 5.84
C TYR A 176 0.68 -8.09 6.24
N MET A 177 1.24 -9.16 6.80
CA MET A 177 0.48 -10.37 7.13
C MET A 177 -0.01 -10.41 8.58
N LEU A 178 0.50 -9.58 9.48
CA LEU A 178 0.17 -9.59 10.91
C LEU A 178 -0.16 -8.19 11.43
N PHE A 179 0.78 -7.24 11.39
CA PHE A 179 0.60 -5.96 12.08
C PHE A 179 -0.46 -5.10 11.41
N LEU A 180 -0.40 -4.95 10.10
CA LEU A 180 -1.38 -4.24 9.30
C LEU A 180 -2.82 -4.78 9.48
N PRO A 181 -3.11 -6.09 9.32
CA PRO A 181 -4.47 -6.59 9.53
C PRO A 181 -4.93 -6.46 10.99
N LEU A 182 -4.03 -6.55 11.98
CA LEU A 182 -4.37 -6.29 13.39
C LEU A 182 -4.76 -4.82 13.60
N ALA A 183 -4.01 -3.87 13.04
CA ALA A 183 -4.33 -2.45 13.08
C ALA A 183 -5.68 -2.17 12.41
N VAL A 184 -5.93 -2.76 11.25
CA VAL A 184 -7.21 -2.66 10.51
C VAL A 184 -8.40 -3.15 11.34
N VAL A 185 -8.28 -4.33 11.95
CA VAL A 185 -9.34 -4.88 12.79
C VAL A 185 -9.54 -4.06 14.08
N GLY A 186 -8.45 -3.59 14.68
CA GLY A 186 -8.48 -2.73 15.87
C GLY A 186 -9.21 -1.41 15.61
N ILE A 187 -8.85 -0.73 14.52
CA ILE A 187 -9.49 0.52 14.12
C ILE A 187 -10.93 0.32 13.69
N ASP A 188 -11.27 -0.73 12.92
CA ASP A 188 -12.67 -1.02 12.58
C ASP A 188 -13.54 -1.19 13.84
N LYS A 189 -13.04 -1.89 14.86
CA LYS A 189 -13.71 -1.99 16.17
C LYS A 189 -13.81 -0.63 16.86
N LEU A 190 -12.74 0.15 16.89
CA LEU A 190 -12.74 1.48 17.52
C LEU A 190 -13.77 2.41 16.87
N VAL A 191 -13.82 2.46 15.55
CA VAL A 191 -14.76 3.32 14.82
C VAL A 191 -16.20 2.83 14.99
N LYS A 192 -16.45 1.52 15.02
CA LYS A 192 -17.79 0.96 15.35
C LYS A 192 -18.24 1.37 16.75
N SER A 193 -17.37 1.25 17.75
CA SER A 193 -17.66 1.69 19.13
C SER A 193 -17.89 3.21 19.21
N ALA A 194 -17.09 4.01 18.51
CA ALA A 194 -17.25 5.46 18.46
C ALA A 194 -18.60 5.86 17.84
N ARG A 195 -19.02 5.21 16.75
CA ARG A 195 -20.33 5.47 16.11
C ARG A 195 -21.51 5.03 16.98
N ALA A 196 -21.36 3.97 17.78
CA ALA A 196 -22.39 3.56 18.73
C ALA A 196 -22.56 4.60 19.86
N ARG A 197 -21.47 5.23 20.30
CA ARG A 197 -21.47 6.28 21.34
C ARG A 197 -21.90 7.65 20.80
N TRP A 198 -21.50 7.99 19.58
CA TRP A 198 -21.75 9.26 18.92
C TRP A 198 -22.31 9.08 17.50
N PRO A 199 -23.63 8.87 17.36
CA PRO A 199 -24.27 8.62 16.06
C PRO A 199 -24.19 9.78 15.06
N ARG A 200 -23.89 11.00 15.54
CA ARG A 200 -23.76 12.21 14.71
C ARG A 200 -22.39 12.34 14.05
N LEU A 201 -21.46 11.42 14.30
CA LEU A 201 -20.11 11.47 13.74
C LEU A 201 -20.15 11.18 12.24
N ASN A 202 -19.96 12.22 11.42
CA ASN A 202 -19.93 12.10 9.97
C ASN A 202 -18.61 11.47 9.48
N LYS A 203 -18.55 11.07 8.20
CA LYS A 203 -17.37 10.42 7.61
C LYS A 203 -16.11 11.29 7.71
N ALA A 204 -16.24 12.60 7.53
CA ALA A 204 -15.13 13.54 7.60
C ALA A 204 -14.51 13.59 9.01
N GLY A 205 -15.35 13.64 10.06
CA GLY A 205 -14.88 13.63 11.44
C GLY A 205 -14.13 12.35 11.80
N ILE A 206 -14.54 11.20 11.26
CA ILE A 206 -13.80 9.94 11.41
C ILE A 206 -12.46 10.00 10.70
N ILE A 207 -12.41 10.49 9.46
CA ILE A 207 -11.15 10.61 8.72
C ILE A 207 -10.17 11.51 9.46
N VAL A 208 -10.60 12.69 9.92
CA VAL A 208 -9.75 13.61 10.69
C VAL A 208 -9.27 12.99 11.99
N ALA A 209 -10.16 12.31 12.74
CA ALA A 209 -9.78 11.62 13.96
C ALA A 209 -8.76 10.51 13.70
N LEU A 210 -8.95 9.73 12.63
CA LEU A 210 -8.00 8.69 12.24
C LEU A 210 -6.65 9.28 11.83
N LEU A 211 -6.62 10.39 11.10
CA LEU A 211 -5.37 11.05 10.72
C LEU A 211 -4.55 11.44 11.96
N LEU A 212 -5.20 12.01 12.98
CA LEU A 212 -4.53 12.37 14.23
C LEU A 212 -4.09 11.14 15.03
N ILE A 213 -4.95 10.12 15.14
CA ILE A 213 -4.63 8.88 15.86
C ILE A 213 -3.44 8.18 15.20
N PHE A 214 -3.45 8.05 13.88
CA PHE A 214 -2.39 7.38 13.15
C PHE A 214 -1.07 8.16 13.21
N LEU A 215 -1.09 9.49 13.09
CA LEU A 215 0.09 10.31 13.30
C LEU A 215 0.73 10.07 14.68
N ILE A 216 -0.09 10.07 15.74
CA ILE A 216 0.40 9.85 17.10
C ILE A 216 0.92 8.43 17.28
N LEU A 217 0.16 7.42 16.81
CA LEU A 217 0.53 6.01 16.95
C LEU A 217 1.81 5.70 16.19
N ASP A 218 1.93 6.20 14.96
CA ASP A 218 3.10 6.04 14.12
C ASP A 218 4.33 6.67 14.77
N THR A 219 4.28 7.98 15.07
CA THR A 219 5.41 8.68 15.70
C THR A 219 5.80 8.06 17.03
N ALA A 220 4.84 7.64 17.86
CA ALA A 220 5.14 7.00 19.15
C ALA A 220 5.76 5.61 18.96
N SER A 221 5.26 4.82 18.01
CA SER A 221 5.78 3.47 17.73
C SER A 221 7.17 3.54 17.13
N GLU A 222 7.38 4.42 16.15
CA GLU A 222 8.68 4.71 15.55
C GLU A 222 9.70 5.14 16.60
N GLN A 223 9.37 6.12 17.44
CA GLN A 223 10.26 6.56 18.50
C GLN A 223 10.57 5.47 19.53
N PHE A 224 9.60 4.61 19.85
CA PHE A 224 9.85 3.48 20.73
C PHE A 224 10.86 2.51 20.11
N LEU A 225 10.63 2.10 18.86
CA LEU A 225 11.41 1.07 18.16
C LEU A 225 12.82 1.57 17.79
N GLN A 226 12.96 2.85 17.41
CA GLN A 226 14.27 3.49 17.20
C GLN A 226 15.10 3.51 18.47
N ARG A 227 14.50 3.87 19.62
CA ARG A 227 15.18 3.85 20.92
C ARG A 227 15.58 2.45 21.37
N GLN A 228 14.88 1.42 20.88
CA GLN A 228 15.28 0.04 21.10
C GLN A 228 16.42 -0.40 20.16
N GLY A 229 16.78 0.41 19.15
CA GLY A 229 17.88 0.18 18.22
C GLY A 229 17.53 -0.73 17.04
N LEU A 230 16.25 -0.89 16.71
CA LEU A 230 15.82 -1.75 15.60
C LEU A 230 16.09 -1.11 14.24
N TRP A 231 15.93 0.21 14.15
CA TRP A 231 16.24 1.01 12.96
C TRP A 231 16.47 2.47 13.34
N SER A 232 16.95 3.27 12.40
CA SER A 232 17.18 4.70 12.58
C SER A 232 17.02 5.44 11.26
N TYR A 233 16.57 6.69 11.34
CA TYR A 233 16.67 7.62 10.22
C TYR A 233 18.05 8.25 10.24
N LEU A 234 18.83 7.99 9.20
CA LEU A 234 20.21 8.42 9.04
C LEU A 234 20.34 9.82 8.45
N ARG A 235 19.31 10.29 7.73
CA ARG A 235 19.22 11.67 7.26
C ARG A 235 17.82 12.23 7.44
N VAL A 236 17.73 13.49 7.84
CA VAL A 236 16.47 14.23 7.94
C VAL A 236 16.66 15.67 7.47
N ASN A 237 15.57 16.33 7.13
CA ASN A 237 15.54 17.78 6.98
C ASN A 237 15.51 18.44 8.37
N ASP A 238 16.33 19.49 8.57
CA ASP A 238 16.50 20.17 9.85
C ASP A 238 15.21 20.72 10.49
N THR A 239 14.29 21.21 9.65
CA THR A 239 13.14 22.01 10.04
C THR A 239 11.91 21.15 10.33
N TRP A 240 11.78 20.01 9.63
CA TRP A 240 10.63 19.10 9.73
C TRP A 240 11.01 17.74 10.33
N SER A 241 11.78 17.75 11.41
CA SER A 241 12.12 16.56 12.19
C SER A 241 12.12 16.81 13.69
N ILE A 242 12.01 15.72 14.47
CA ILE A 242 12.21 15.72 15.92
C ILE A 242 13.51 15.00 16.25
N PHE A 243 14.14 15.39 17.38
CA PHE A 243 15.44 14.86 17.82
C PHE A 243 16.54 14.94 16.74
N THR A 244 16.46 15.96 15.89
CA THR A 244 17.34 16.26 14.77
C THR A 244 18.82 16.16 15.16
N GLY A 245 19.62 15.45 14.35
CA GLY A 245 21.06 15.26 14.59
C GLY A 245 21.41 14.18 15.61
N THR A 246 20.43 13.47 16.17
CA THR A 246 20.65 12.31 17.05
C THR A 246 20.27 11.01 16.34
N LEU A 247 20.70 9.85 16.85
CA LEU A 247 20.27 8.54 16.33
C LEU A 247 18.76 8.27 16.44
N ASN A 248 18.03 9.07 17.24
CA ASN A 248 16.58 8.98 17.40
C ASN A 248 15.84 10.04 16.56
N GLN A 249 16.54 10.67 15.61
CA GLN A 249 15.92 11.64 14.74
C GLN A 249 14.80 11.00 13.93
N PHE A 250 13.74 11.76 13.71
CA PHE A 250 12.58 11.27 12.99
C PHE A 250 11.98 12.37 12.10
N PRO A 251 11.85 12.13 10.79
CA PRO A 251 11.24 13.08 9.87
C PRO A 251 9.72 13.15 10.11
N LEU A 252 9.22 14.30 10.56
CA LEU A 252 7.79 14.48 10.84
C LEU A 252 6.93 14.35 9.58
N TYR A 253 7.49 14.65 8.40
CA TYR A 253 6.80 14.45 7.12
C TYR A 253 6.57 12.97 6.82
N GLU A 254 7.42 12.06 7.31
CA GLU A 254 7.19 10.62 7.21
C GLU A 254 5.93 10.26 8.02
N GLY A 255 5.88 10.59 9.32
CA GLY A 255 4.71 10.25 10.14
C GLY A 255 3.41 10.93 9.70
N VAL A 256 3.49 12.13 9.10
CA VAL A 256 2.32 12.82 8.52
C VAL A 256 1.86 12.14 7.24
N PHE A 257 2.76 11.88 6.28
CA PHE A 257 2.35 11.38 4.97
C PHE A 257 2.21 9.87 4.95
N PHE A 258 3.19 9.12 5.43
CA PHE A 258 3.13 7.66 5.50
C PHE A 258 2.24 7.22 6.67
N GLY A 259 2.70 7.50 7.89
CA GLY A 259 2.05 7.08 9.13
C GLY A 259 0.58 7.44 9.20
N SER A 260 0.21 8.63 8.72
CA SER A 260 -1.16 9.13 8.74
C SER A 260 -1.88 9.09 7.39
N VAL A 261 -1.46 9.85 6.38
CA VAL A 261 -2.24 9.99 5.13
C VAL A 261 -2.37 8.67 4.36
N VAL A 262 -1.28 7.95 4.13
CA VAL A 262 -1.28 6.68 3.38
C VAL A 262 -2.06 5.62 4.16
N MET A 263 -1.82 5.49 5.48
CA MET A 263 -2.54 4.55 6.33
C MET A 263 -4.03 4.84 6.41
N VAL A 264 -4.45 6.10 6.55
CA VAL A 264 -5.87 6.46 6.57
C VAL A 264 -6.52 6.28 5.21
N ALA A 265 -5.83 6.61 4.10
CA ALA A 265 -6.33 6.36 2.76
C ALA A 265 -6.59 4.87 2.54
N SER A 266 -5.63 4.03 2.92
CA SER A 266 -5.74 2.57 2.94
C SER A 266 -6.93 2.09 3.78
N MET A 267 -7.03 2.58 5.01
CA MET A 267 -8.10 2.24 5.94
C MET A 267 -9.48 2.68 5.41
N CYS A 268 -9.58 3.77 4.66
CA CYS A 268 -10.82 4.21 4.04
C CYS A 268 -11.37 3.18 3.03
N PHE A 269 -10.52 2.48 2.28
CA PHE A 269 -10.95 1.37 1.41
C PHE A 269 -11.59 0.24 2.20
N TYR A 270 -11.10 -0.01 3.43
CA TYR A 270 -11.61 -1.06 4.31
C TYR A 270 -12.84 -0.64 5.12
N LEU A 271 -12.90 0.60 5.61
CA LEU A 271 -13.99 1.10 6.46
C LEU A 271 -15.22 1.53 5.66
N PHE A 272 -15.02 2.17 4.51
CA PHE A 272 -16.09 2.69 3.66
C PHE A 272 -16.37 1.76 2.49
N ARG A 273 -16.41 0.45 2.78
CA ARG A 273 -16.81 -0.59 1.83
C ARG A 273 -18.15 -0.28 1.19
N ARG A 274 -18.27 -0.68 -0.05
CA ARG A 274 -19.46 -0.42 -0.88
C ARG A 274 -20.67 -1.18 -0.36
N ASN A 275 -20.54 -2.50 -0.23
CA ASN A 275 -21.61 -3.41 0.19
C ASN A 275 -21.03 -4.57 1.01
N GLY A 276 -21.20 -4.54 2.34
CA GLY A 276 -20.75 -5.60 3.24
C GLY A 276 -19.26 -5.94 3.10
N ASP A 277 -18.96 -7.02 2.38
CA ASP A 277 -17.61 -7.54 2.18
C ASP A 277 -16.87 -6.97 0.94
N GLN A 278 -17.49 -6.09 0.15
CA GLN A 278 -16.87 -5.54 -1.06
C GLN A 278 -16.09 -4.25 -0.80
N LEU A 279 -14.80 -4.24 -1.15
CA LEU A 279 -13.95 -3.04 -1.16
C LEU A 279 -14.42 -2.06 -2.22
N ILE A 280 -14.01 -0.80 -2.10
CA ILE A 280 -14.31 0.22 -3.12
C ILE A 280 -13.71 -0.18 -4.48
N THR A 281 -12.55 -0.85 -4.48
CA THR A 281 -11.89 -1.38 -5.68
C THR A 281 -12.63 -2.53 -6.34
N ASP A 282 -13.62 -3.13 -5.67
CA ASP A 282 -14.45 -4.21 -6.22
C ASP A 282 -15.56 -3.67 -7.17
N ALA A 283 -15.51 -2.39 -7.57
CA ALA A 283 -16.52 -1.79 -8.43
C ALA A 283 -16.63 -2.49 -9.79
N GLY A 284 -17.83 -3.00 -10.12
CA GLY A 284 -18.09 -3.74 -11.35
C GLY A 284 -17.83 -5.25 -11.23
N ILE A 285 -17.55 -5.77 -10.04
CA ILE A 285 -17.35 -7.20 -9.78
C ILE A 285 -18.60 -8.03 -10.16
N GLU A 286 -19.79 -7.46 -10.02
CA GLU A 286 -21.08 -8.06 -10.40
C GLU A 286 -21.22 -8.33 -11.90
N ARG A 287 -20.42 -7.67 -12.74
CA ARG A 287 -20.39 -7.88 -14.19
C ARG A 287 -19.48 -9.04 -14.58
N LEU A 288 -18.69 -9.58 -13.65
CA LEU A 288 -17.82 -10.73 -13.90
C LEU A 288 -18.64 -12.01 -13.93
N LYS A 289 -18.55 -12.76 -15.04
CA LYS A 289 -19.20 -14.07 -15.19
C LYS A 289 -18.38 -15.23 -14.61
N ILE A 290 -17.24 -14.93 -13.98
CA ILE A 290 -16.34 -15.93 -13.41
C ILE A 290 -16.62 -16.13 -11.93
N THR A 291 -16.57 -17.38 -11.47
CA THR A 291 -16.65 -17.73 -10.05
C THR A 291 -15.28 -18.14 -9.51
N ARG A 292 -14.46 -18.79 -10.35
CA ARG A 292 -13.06 -19.13 -10.05
C ARG A 292 -12.16 -17.93 -10.34
N GLY A 293 -11.21 -17.66 -9.46
CA GLY A 293 -10.23 -16.57 -9.63
C GLY A 293 -10.71 -15.17 -9.24
N VAL A 294 -11.96 -15.01 -8.78
CA VAL A 294 -12.48 -13.71 -8.31
C VAL A 294 -11.60 -13.11 -7.21
N ALA A 295 -11.11 -13.94 -6.28
CA ALA A 295 -10.19 -13.49 -5.23
C ALA A 295 -8.90 -12.87 -5.80
N VAL A 296 -8.32 -13.49 -6.82
CA VAL A 296 -7.10 -12.99 -7.49
C VAL A 296 -7.38 -11.65 -8.16
N VAL A 297 -8.50 -11.53 -8.87
CA VAL A 297 -8.90 -10.25 -9.50
C VAL A 297 -9.05 -9.15 -8.46
N ARG A 298 -9.66 -9.44 -7.30
CA ARG A 298 -9.80 -8.48 -6.19
C ARG A 298 -8.44 -8.09 -5.60
N ILE A 299 -7.55 -9.06 -5.38
CA ILE A 299 -6.19 -8.82 -4.87
C ILE A 299 -5.41 -7.93 -5.83
N LEU A 300 -5.40 -8.26 -7.13
CA LEU A 300 -4.72 -7.46 -8.15
C LEU A 300 -5.29 -6.05 -8.26
N ALA A 301 -6.63 -5.92 -8.25
CA ALA A 301 -7.28 -4.61 -8.34
C ALA A 301 -6.96 -3.73 -7.12
N PHE A 302 -6.98 -4.30 -5.92
CA PHE A 302 -6.63 -3.57 -4.69
C PHE A 302 -5.13 -3.23 -4.66
N SER A 303 -4.27 -4.18 -4.99
CA SER A 303 -2.81 -4.00 -5.10
C SER A 303 -2.44 -2.89 -6.08
N ALA A 304 -3.14 -2.76 -7.21
CA ALA A 304 -2.89 -1.70 -8.17
C ALA A 304 -3.03 -0.30 -7.55
N VAL A 305 -4.11 -0.08 -6.79
CA VAL A 305 -4.37 1.21 -6.15
C VAL A 305 -3.33 1.47 -5.06
N MET A 306 -3.00 0.48 -4.24
CA MET A 306 -2.01 0.64 -3.17
C MET A 306 -0.60 0.88 -3.74
N ASN A 307 -0.20 0.17 -4.81
CA ASN A 307 1.06 0.39 -5.50
C ASN A 307 1.17 1.82 -6.05
N VAL A 308 0.10 2.38 -6.62
CA VAL A 308 0.08 3.77 -7.11
C VAL A 308 0.20 4.76 -5.95
N ILE A 309 -0.54 4.55 -4.86
CA ILE A 309 -0.47 5.42 -3.67
C ILE A 309 0.95 5.43 -3.10
N LEU A 310 1.58 4.26 -2.95
CA LEU A 310 2.95 4.17 -2.46
C LEU A 310 3.96 4.77 -3.43
N ALA A 311 3.82 4.56 -4.74
CA ALA A 311 4.72 5.15 -5.72
C ALA A 311 4.67 6.69 -5.69
N VAL A 312 3.47 7.27 -5.54
CA VAL A 312 3.29 8.72 -5.38
C VAL A 312 3.89 9.21 -4.06
N PHE A 313 3.68 8.45 -2.97
CA PHE A 313 4.29 8.76 -1.68
C PHE A 313 5.81 8.77 -1.77
N PHE A 314 6.44 7.69 -2.27
CA PHE A 314 7.89 7.60 -2.37
C PHE A 314 8.48 8.64 -3.32
N LEU A 315 7.79 8.97 -4.41
CA LEU A 315 8.20 10.07 -5.28
C LEU A 315 8.26 11.40 -4.50
N GLY A 316 7.19 11.76 -3.78
CA GLY A 316 7.17 12.96 -2.95
C GLY A 316 8.20 12.93 -1.82
N PHE A 317 8.31 11.79 -1.15
CA PHE A 317 9.25 11.56 -0.05
C PHE A 317 10.70 11.75 -0.50
N ASN A 318 11.08 11.18 -1.65
CA ASN A 318 12.43 11.34 -2.19
C ASN A 318 12.71 12.77 -2.66
N LEU A 319 11.72 13.50 -3.20
CA LEU A 319 11.90 14.92 -3.56
C LEU A 319 12.23 15.79 -2.33
N VAL A 320 11.62 15.49 -1.18
CA VAL A 320 11.95 16.15 0.09
C VAL A 320 13.34 15.70 0.56
N ASN A 321 13.62 14.39 0.56
CA ASN A 321 14.87 13.84 1.08
C ASN A 321 16.12 14.14 0.26
N MET A 322 15.99 14.54 -1.00
CA MET A 322 17.13 15.11 -1.75
C MET A 322 17.77 16.31 -1.03
N HIS A 323 17.03 16.94 -0.12
CA HIS A 323 17.46 18.08 0.70
C HIS A 323 17.62 17.71 2.18
N ALA A 324 17.70 16.42 2.52
CA ALA A 324 17.97 15.96 3.88
C ALA A 324 19.49 16.01 4.14
N ASP A 325 19.92 17.05 4.85
CA ASP A 325 21.33 17.41 5.08
C ASP A 325 21.81 17.12 6.51
N VAL A 326 20.89 16.82 7.44
CA VAL A 326 21.26 16.50 8.81
C VAL A 326 21.43 15.00 8.99
N ALA A 327 22.63 14.59 9.37
CA ALA A 327 22.96 13.23 9.78
C ALA A 327 23.53 13.22 11.21
N PRO A 328 23.33 12.13 11.99
CA PRO A 328 23.99 11.97 13.28
C PRO A 328 25.51 11.83 13.08
N THR A 329 26.30 12.36 14.02
CA THR A 329 27.76 12.34 13.92
C THR A 329 28.33 10.92 14.08
N ASP A 330 27.83 10.19 15.07
CA ASP A 330 28.28 8.84 15.40
C ASP A 330 27.17 7.84 15.10
N VAL A 331 27.27 7.19 13.94
CA VAL A 331 26.36 6.11 13.55
C VAL A 331 27.11 4.79 13.70
N PRO A 332 26.60 3.80 14.46
CA PRO A 332 27.22 2.48 14.57
C PRO A 332 27.23 1.70 13.26
N SER A 333 28.21 0.80 13.10
CA SER A 333 28.40 0.00 11.89
C SER A 333 27.19 -0.85 11.49
N TYR A 334 26.46 -1.33 12.48
CA TYR A 334 25.23 -2.11 12.29
C TYR A 334 24.03 -1.29 11.86
N LEU A 335 24.14 0.05 11.80
CA LEU A 335 23.14 0.98 11.29
C LEU A 335 23.58 1.73 10.03
N HIS A 336 24.86 2.04 9.83
CA HIS A 336 25.29 2.72 8.59
C HIS A 336 25.69 1.77 7.46
N GLN A 337 26.09 0.52 7.75
CA GLN A 337 26.51 -0.53 6.80
C GLN A 337 27.31 -0.05 5.58
N ASN A 338 28.28 0.84 5.81
CA ASN A 338 29.12 1.47 4.78
C ASN A 338 28.36 2.28 3.69
N MET A 339 27.13 2.71 3.96
CA MET A 339 26.39 3.63 3.11
C MET A 339 27.11 4.98 3.00
N CYS A 340 27.06 5.57 1.82
CA CYS A 340 27.81 6.79 1.50
C CYS A 340 27.35 8.01 2.32
N GLY A 341 28.31 8.90 2.63
CA GLY A 341 28.10 10.19 3.30
C GLY A 341 27.50 10.07 4.71
N LEU A 342 27.79 8.97 5.40
CA LEU A 342 27.36 8.68 6.76
C LEU A 342 28.58 8.24 7.56
N ALA A 343 28.68 8.68 8.82
CA ALA A 343 29.88 8.45 9.64
C ALA A 343 31.17 8.80 8.87
N GLU A 344 32.19 7.95 8.92
CA GLU A 344 33.46 8.12 8.20
C GLU A 344 33.43 7.65 6.73
N ASN A 345 32.26 7.26 6.19
CA ASN A 345 32.16 6.69 4.85
C ASN A 345 32.34 7.76 3.74
N PRO A 346 32.82 7.38 2.55
CA PRO A 346 32.98 8.29 1.42
C PRO A 346 31.68 9.02 1.05
N PRO A 347 31.74 10.28 0.56
CA PRO A 347 30.56 11.01 0.14
C PRO A 347 29.84 10.31 -1.01
N CYS A 348 28.53 10.52 -1.13
CA CYS A 348 27.73 9.89 -2.17
C CYS A 348 28.15 10.37 -3.57
N PRO A 349 28.24 9.48 -4.58
CA PRO A 349 28.83 9.79 -5.89
C PRO A 349 28.12 10.89 -6.71
N HIS A 350 26.96 11.38 -6.26
CA HIS A 350 26.11 12.32 -7.02
C HIS A 350 25.50 13.47 -6.20
N LEU A 351 25.91 13.66 -4.94
CA LEU A 351 25.56 14.87 -4.18
C LEU A 351 26.68 15.90 -4.33
N LYS A 352 26.63 16.68 -5.42
CA LYS A 352 27.43 17.90 -5.62
C LYS A 352 26.52 19.10 -5.71
#